data_AF-A0AAE3SZ85-F1
#
_entry.id   AF-A0AAE3SZ85-F1
#
_cell.length_a   1.000
_cell.length_b   1.000
_cell.length_c   1.000
_cell.angle_alpha   90.00
_cell.angle_beta   90.00
_cell.angle_gamma   90.00
#
_symmetry.space_group_name_H-M   'P 1'
#
loop_
_entity.id
_entity.type
_entity.pdbx_description
1 polymer ?
#
loop_
_entity_poly.entity_id
_entity_poly.type
_entity_poly.pdbx_seq_one_letter_code
_entity_poly.pdbx_strand_id
1 'polypeptide(L)'
;MAVDHVQVFQLIAHYQARASSEPDPIKVNEVAFREIQRYRQTPGVSTHESVAAAEHYLFARFMVSTGTVSRDQMDAMVMGYDGVKFLAQQTETTEKWMRHNPANPTSKVSAASVVWGLKGCADGEADRIKHLPGVKVPTWNWDAMKFGGFTDKVANVGSAVTGSRY
;
A
#
# COMPACT_ATOMS: atom_id res chain seq x y z
N MET A 1 15.74 -8.25 -5.76
CA MET A 1 16.78 -7.25 -6.13
C MET A 1 16.49 -6.04 -5.31
N ALA A 2 17.47 -5.48 -4.61
CA ALA A 2 17.28 -4.30 -3.78
C ALA A 2 16.56 -3.18 -4.55
N VAL A 3 15.78 -2.36 -3.82
CA VAL A 3 15.03 -1.23 -4.38
C VAL A 3 15.99 -0.23 -5.05
N ASP A 4 15.74 0.07 -6.31
CA ASP A 4 16.40 1.15 -7.06
C ASP A 4 15.56 2.43 -6.94
N HIS A 5 16.05 3.41 -6.19
CA HIS A 5 15.35 4.68 -5.95
C HIS A 5 15.09 5.47 -7.23
N VAL A 6 16.01 5.45 -8.20
CA VAL A 6 15.83 6.16 -9.48
C VAL A 6 14.69 5.52 -10.25
N GLN A 7 14.65 4.19 -10.28
CA GLN A 7 13.55 3.45 -10.91
C GLN A 7 12.21 3.72 -10.21
N VAL A 8 12.18 3.79 -8.87
CA VAL A 8 10.94 4.12 -8.13
C VAL A 8 10.41 5.50 -8.53
N PHE A 9 11.27 6.53 -8.56
CA PHE A 9 10.88 7.86 -9.02
C PHE A 9 10.33 7.85 -10.45
N GLN A 10 11.01 7.15 -11.36
CA GLN A 10 10.59 7.04 -12.76
C GLN A 10 9.22 6.35 -12.89
N LEU A 11 8.98 5.28 -12.13
CA LEU A 11 7.70 4.59 -12.11
C LEU A 11 6.59 5.50 -11.60
N ILE A 12 6.80 6.19 -10.47
CA ILE A 12 5.83 7.14 -9.90
C ILE A 12 5.49 8.23 -10.93
N ALA A 13 6.52 8.88 -11.50
CA ALA A 13 6.33 9.93 -12.50
C ALA A 13 5.60 9.41 -13.75
N HIS A 14 5.93 8.21 -14.21
CA HIS A 14 5.28 7.57 -15.35
C HIS A 14 3.78 7.37 -15.12
N TYR A 15 3.38 6.76 -14.00
CA TYR A 15 1.97 6.48 -13.72
C TYR A 15 1.17 7.75 -13.38
N GLN A 16 1.78 8.73 -12.71
CA GLN A 16 1.13 10.03 -12.49
C GLN A 16 0.95 10.81 -13.80
N ALA A 17 1.92 10.77 -14.72
CA ALA A 17 1.79 11.40 -16.03
C ALA A 17 0.70 10.74 -16.88
N ARG A 18 0.55 9.42 -16.82
CA ARG A 18 -0.55 8.72 -17.50
C ARG A 18 -1.92 9.08 -16.95
N ALA A 19 -2.00 9.35 -15.66
CA ALA A 19 -3.20 9.82 -14.99
C ALA A 19 -3.48 11.32 -15.19
N SER A 20 -2.64 12.06 -15.93
CA SER A 20 -2.75 13.53 -16.02
C SER A 20 -3.97 14.03 -16.79
N SER A 21 -4.70 13.16 -17.49
CA SER A 21 -5.98 13.49 -18.11
C SER A 21 -7.14 13.56 -17.11
N GLU A 22 -6.94 13.09 -15.87
CA GLU A 22 -7.94 13.20 -14.80
C GLU A 22 -8.03 14.66 -14.32
N PRO A 23 -9.20 15.30 -14.43
CA PRO A 23 -9.36 16.71 -14.04
C PRO A 23 -9.30 16.94 -12.52
N ASP A 24 -9.59 15.92 -11.70
CA ASP A 24 -9.49 16.02 -10.25
C ASP A 24 -8.07 15.63 -9.76
N PRO A 25 -7.28 16.57 -9.22
CA PRO A 25 -5.92 16.31 -8.78
C PRO A 25 -5.81 15.20 -7.73
N ILE A 26 -6.85 14.96 -6.93
CA ILE A 26 -6.86 13.90 -5.93
C ILE A 26 -7.07 12.53 -6.60
N LYS A 27 -7.94 12.46 -7.62
CA LYS A 27 -8.19 11.22 -8.37
C LYS A 27 -7.01 10.78 -9.23
N VAL A 28 -6.13 11.71 -9.63
CA VAL A 28 -4.86 11.37 -10.30
C VAL A 28 -4.09 10.31 -9.50
N ASN A 29 -4.02 10.45 -8.17
CA ASN A 29 -3.32 9.50 -7.30
C ASN A 29 -4.01 8.12 -7.29
N GLU A 30 -5.34 8.08 -7.29
CA GLU A 30 -6.10 6.82 -7.39
C GLU A 30 -5.82 6.11 -8.71
N VAL A 31 -5.95 6.83 -9.83
CA VAL A 31 -5.76 6.29 -11.17
C VAL A 31 -4.34 5.74 -11.31
N ALA A 32 -3.33 6.51 -10.91
CA ALA A 32 -1.93 6.09 -10.93
C ALA A 32 -1.70 4.82 -10.08
N PHE A 33 -2.27 4.76 -8.87
CA PHE A 33 -2.21 3.57 -8.02
C PHE A 33 -2.86 2.35 -8.70
N ARG A 34 -4.06 2.49 -9.26
CA ARG A 34 -4.77 1.38 -9.92
C ARG A 34 -4.02 0.87 -11.14
N GLU A 35 -3.37 1.74 -11.91
CA GLU A 35 -2.56 1.33 -13.05
C GLU A 35 -1.32 0.53 -12.65
N ILE A 36 -0.54 1.00 -11.67
CA ILE A 36 0.64 0.26 -11.21
C ILE A 36 0.25 -1.04 -10.50
N GLN A 37 -0.88 -1.05 -9.77
CA GLN A 37 -1.42 -2.25 -9.15
C GLN A 37 -1.76 -3.32 -10.20
N ARG A 38 -2.41 -2.94 -11.31
CA ARG A 38 -2.65 -3.85 -12.43
C ARG A 38 -1.35 -4.33 -13.06
N TYR A 39 -0.39 -3.45 -13.27
CA TYR A 39 0.92 -3.83 -13.83
C TYR A 39 1.62 -4.88 -12.96
N ARG A 40 1.57 -4.74 -11.63
CA ARG A 40 2.18 -5.68 -10.68
C ARG A 40 1.54 -7.07 -10.68
N GLN A 41 0.30 -7.20 -11.15
CA GLN A 41 -0.36 -8.50 -11.32
C GLN A 41 0.19 -9.31 -12.51
N THR A 42 0.98 -8.69 -13.38
CA THR A 42 1.64 -9.36 -14.51
C THR A 42 2.65 -10.41 -13.99
N PRO A 43 2.65 -11.65 -14.53
CA PRO A 43 3.60 -12.67 -14.13
C PRO A 43 5.05 -12.18 -14.22
N GLY A 44 5.84 -12.46 -13.17
CA GLY A 44 7.23 -12.01 -13.05
C GLY A 44 7.41 -10.61 -12.46
N VAL A 45 6.43 -9.70 -12.58
CA VAL A 45 6.54 -8.31 -12.09
C VAL A 45 6.31 -8.19 -10.58
N SER A 46 5.50 -9.08 -10.00
CA SER A 46 5.10 -9.07 -8.59
C SER A 46 6.26 -9.12 -7.58
N THR A 47 7.41 -9.67 -7.99
CA THR A 47 8.63 -9.83 -7.19
C THR A 47 9.60 -8.65 -7.31
N HIS A 48 9.36 -7.69 -8.22
CA HIS A 48 10.22 -6.53 -8.39
C HIS A 48 10.03 -5.55 -7.22
N GLU A 49 11.07 -5.38 -6.41
CA GLU A 49 11.02 -4.57 -5.19
C GLU A 49 10.78 -3.08 -5.50
N SER A 50 11.36 -2.53 -6.56
CA SER A 50 11.11 -1.13 -6.98
C SER A 50 9.67 -0.90 -7.44
N VAL A 51 9.06 -1.85 -8.14
CA VAL A 51 7.64 -1.75 -8.56
C VAL A 51 6.74 -1.81 -7.33
N ALA A 52 7.03 -2.70 -6.37
CA ALA A 52 6.31 -2.76 -5.12
C ALA A 52 6.45 -1.47 -4.29
N ALA A 53 7.65 -0.88 -4.22
CA ALA A 53 7.88 0.38 -3.51
C ALA A 53 7.12 1.55 -4.15
N ALA A 54 7.10 1.63 -5.49
CA ALA A 54 6.33 2.64 -6.22
C ALA A 54 4.82 2.47 -6.01
N GLU A 55 4.29 1.24 -6.02
CA GLU A 55 2.89 0.96 -5.71
C GLU A 55 2.57 1.37 -4.26
N HIS A 56 3.45 1.04 -3.31
CA HIS A 56 3.24 1.37 -1.89
C HIS A 56 3.18 2.88 -1.65
N TYR A 57 4.07 3.64 -2.29
CA TYR A 57 4.01 5.10 -2.30
C TYR A 57 2.68 5.62 -2.87
N LEU A 58 2.26 5.13 -4.05
CA LEU A 58 1.05 5.61 -4.73
C LEU A 58 -0.22 5.26 -3.94
N PHE A 59 -0.26 4.07 -3.32
CA PHE A 59 -1.34 3.66 -2.43
C PHE A 59 -1.46 4.58 -1.21
N ALA A 60 -0.34 4.80 -0.50
CA ALA A 60 -0.32 5.68 0.67
C ALA A 60 -0.74 7.11 0.32
N ARG A 61 -0.19 7.64 -0.78
CA ARG A 61 -0.53 8.98 -1.27
C ARG A 61 -2.02 9.09 -1.60
N PHE A 62 -2.58 8.13 -2.34
CA PHE A 62 -4.01 8.07 -2.64
C PHE A 62 -4.86 8.11 -1.37
N MET A 63 -4.66 7.14 -0.46
CA MET A 63 -5.50 6.96 0.73
C MET A 63 -5.50 8.18 1.66
N VAL A 64 -4.37 8.86 1.80
CA VAL A 64 -4.25 10.08 2.60
C VAL A 64 -4.80 11.29 1.84
N SER A 65 -4.50 11.42 0.53
CA SER A 65 -4.94 12.56 -0.28
C SER A 65 -6.45 12.69 -0.39
N THR A 66 -7.19 11.58 -0.43
CA THR A 66 -8.65 11.56 -0.41
C THR A 66 -9.25 11.80 0.98
N GLY A 67 -8.44 11.78 2.03
CA GLY A 67 -8.90 11.79 3.41
C GLY A 67 -9.57 10.48 3.86
N THR A 68 -9.38 9.38 3.13
CA THR A 68 -9.92 8.05 3.52
C THR A 68 -9.32 7.59 4.85
N VAL A 69 -8.04 7.90 5.08
CA VAL A 69 -7.32 7.69 6.34
C VAL A 69 -6.56 8.95 6.71
N SER A 70 -6.25 9.12 7.99
CA SER A 70 -5.28 10.11 8.42
C SER A 70 -3.86 9.69 8.02
N ARG A 71 -2.95 10.66 7.94
CA ARG A 71 -1.52 10.38 7.78
C ARG A 71 -1.01 9.43 8.88
N ASP A 72 -1.35 9.69 10.13
CA ASP A 72 -0.88 8.87 11.27
C ASP A 72 -1.36 7.43 11.17
N GLN A 73 -2.62 7.21 10.76
CA GLN A 73 -3.12 5.86 10.49
C GLN A 73 -2.36 5.21 9.34
N MET A 74 -2.11 5.95 8.24
CA MET A 74 -1.41 5.38 7.09
C MET A 74 0.05 5.07 7.43
N ASP A 75 0.75 5.91 8.20
CA ASP A 75 2.10 5.67 8.69
C ASP A 75 2.14 4.38 9.53
N ALA A 76 1.17 4.20 10.44
CA ALA A 76 1.02 2.96 11.21
C ALA A 76 0.77 1.74 10.31
N MET A 77 -0.05 1.87 9.27
CA MET A 77 -0.32 0.79 8.32
C MET A 77 0.91 0.43 7.48
N VAL A 78 1.67 1.41 6.99
CA VAL A 78 2.91 1.22 6.23
C VAL A 78 3.95 0.49 7.08
N MET A 79 4.17 0.94 8.31
CA MET A 79 5.11 0.30 9.24
C MET A 79 4.62 -1.09 9.68
N GLY A 80 3.33 -1.23 9.99
CA GLY A 80 2.72 -2.48 10.44
C GLY A 80 2.69 -3.56 9.36
N TYR A 81 2.43 -3.19 8.10
CA TYR A 81 2.42 -4.12 6.97
C TYR A 81 3.80 -4.76 6.77
N ASP A 82 4.89 -3.98 6.78
CA ASP A 82 6.23 -4.55 6.62
C ASP A 82 6.68 -5.35 7.85
N GLY A 83 6.21 -5.02 9.05
CA GLY A 83 6.40 -5.85 10.25
C GLY A 83 5.72 -7.22 10.17
N VAL A 84 4.44 -7.25 9.77
CA VAL A 84 3.71 -8.51 9.53
C VAL A 84 4.33 -9.29 8.37
N LYS A 85 4.74 -8.59 7.31
CA LYS A 85 5.38 -9.21 6.15
C LYS A 85 6.74 -9.80 6.48
N PHE A 86 7.49 -9.18 7.39
CA PHE A 86 8.78 -9.68 7.88
C PHE A 86 8.58 -10.97 8.68
N LEU A 87 7.61 -10.98 9.60
CA LEU A 87 7.26 -12.16 10.38
C LEU A 87 6.72 -13.30 9.49
N ALA A 88 5.90 -12.96 8.50
CA ALA A 88 5.29 -13.92 7.60
C ALA A 88 6.25 -14.50 6.56
N GLN A 89 7.33 -13.80 6.21
CA GLN A 89 8.39 -14.34 5.35
C GLN A 89 9.34 -15.30 6.08
N GLN A 90 9.19 -15.47 7.40
CA GLN A 90 9.97 -16.48 8.15
C GLN A 90 9.47 -17.92 7.92
N THR A 91 8.26 -18.10 7.38
CA THR A 91 7.72 -19.42 7.02
C THR A 91 7.01 -19.36 5.66
N GLU A 92 7.28 -20.31 4.77
CA GLU A 92 6.63 -20.37 3.43
C GLU A 92 5.10 -20.38 3.51
N THR A 93 4.56 -20.95 4.59
CA THR A 93 3.13 -20.98 4.85
C THR A 93 2.60 -19.57 5.00
N THR A 94 3.14 -18.72 5.88
CA THR A 94 2.56 -17.40 6.15
C THR A 94 2.73 -16.43 4.97
N GLU A 95 3.77 -16.59 4.15
CA GLU A 95 3.94 -15.83 2.90
C GLU A 95 2.79 -16.07 1.92
N LYS A 96 2.40 -17.34 1.70
CA LYS A 96 1.26 -17.69 0.82
C LYS A 96 -0.04 -17.06 1.27
N TRP A 97 -0.22 -16.85 2.58
CA TRP A 97 -1.42 -16.23 3.14
C TRP A 97 -1.45 -14.72 2.90
N MET A 98 -0.31 -14.05 2.72
CA MET A 98 -0.27 -12.62 2.41
C MET A 98 -0.44 -12.30 0.92
N ARG A 99 -0.45 -13.31 0.05
CA ARG A 99 -0.64 -13.11 -1.39
C ARG A 99 -2.05 -12.58 -1.67
N HIS A 100 -2.12 -11.45 -2.37
CA HIS A 100 -3.36 -10.96 -2.99
C HIS A 100 -3.79 -11.84 -4.16
N ASN A 101 -2.82 -12.43 -4.88
CA ASN A 101 -3.05 -13.45 -5.90
C ASN A 101 -2.24 -14.71 -5.54
N PRO A 102 -2.88 -15.87 -5.29
CA PRO A 102 -2.19 -17.10 -4.90
C PRO A 102 -1.06 -17.53 -5.86
N ALA A 103 -1.19 -17.20 -7.15
CA ALA A 103 -0.23 -17.54 -8.19
C ALA A 103 1.03 -16.67 -8.20
N ASN A 104 1.01 -15.51 -7.53
CA ASN A 104 2.10 -14.54 -7.55
C ASN A 104 2.72 -14.40 -6.14
N PRO A 105 4.00 -14.74 -5.94
CA PRO A 105 4.67 -14.54 -4.66
C PRO A 105 4.77 -13.05 -4.31
N THR A 106 4.73 -12.75 -3.01
CA THR A 106 4.97 -11.40 -2.50
C THR A 106 6.43 -11.01 -2.70
N SER A 107 6.69 -9.71 -2.97
CA SER A 107 8.06 -9.18 -2.96
C SER A 107 8.66 -9.31 -1.56
N LYS A 108 9.99 -9.36 -1.43
CA LYS A 108 10.66 -9.31 -0.12
C LYS A 108 10.31 -8.02 0.65
N VAL A 109 10.34 -8.08 1.97
CA VAL A 109 10.33 -6.85 2.79
C VAL A 109 11.58 -6.05 2.46
N SER A 110 11.41 -4.75 2.25
CA SER A 110 12.52 -3.84 2.01
C SER A 110 12.29 -2.57 2.82
N ALA A 111 13.25 -2.19 3.66
CA ALA A 111 13.20 -0.92 4.40
C ALA A 111 13.02 0.28 3.46
N ALA A 112 13.54 0.21 2.23
CA ALA A 112 13.31 1.24 1.22
C ALA A 112 11.84 1.34 0.79
N SER A 113 11.09 0.23 0.77
CA SER A 113 9.64 0.23 0.50
C SER A 113 8.84 0.91 1.62
N VAL A 114 9.29 0.80 2.88
CA VAL A 114 8.74 1.57 4.02
C VAL A 114 8.98 3.06 3.80
N VAL A 115 10.23 3.45 3.51
CA VAL A 115 10.60 4.86 3.30
C VAL A 115 9.75 5.49 2.19
N TRP A 116 9.53 4.77 1.10
CA TRP A 116 8.64 5.21 0.02
C TRP A 116 7.18 5.28 0.42
N GLY A 117 6.67 4.31 1.18
CA GLY A 117 5.31 4.36 1.74
C GLY A 117 5.09 5.59 2.62
N LEU A 118 5.99 5.85 3.58
CA LEU A 118 5.94 7.01 4.48
C LEU A 118 6.05 8.34 3.72
N LYS A 119 6.90 8.38 2.68
CA LYS A 119 6.96 9.53 1.78
C LYS A 119 5.61 9.74 1.07
N GLY A 120 4.96 8.67 0.63
CA GLY A 120 3.62 8.71 0.05
C GLY A 120 2.57 9.28 1.02
N CYS A 121 2.62 8.88 2.30
CA CYS A 121 1.76 9.45 3.34
C CYS A 121 1.94 10.97 3.47
N ALA A 122 3.19 11.43 3.54
CA ALA A 122 3.51 12.85 3.68
C ALA A 122 3.07 13.67 2.46
N ASP A 123 3.37 13.18 1.24
CA ASP A 123 2.97 13.83 0.00
C ASP A 123 1.43 13.82 -0.18
N GLY A 124 0.76 12.76 0.27
CA GLY A 124 -0.70 12.66 0.26
C GLY A 124 -1.37 13.66 1.20
N GLU A 125 -0.81 13.86 2.39
CA GLU A 125 -1.30 14.87 3.32
C GLU A 125 -1.13 16.30 2.76
N ALA A 126 -0.01 16.56 2.08
CA ALA A 126 0.21 17.84 1.40
C ALA A 126 -0.82 18.06 0.28
N ASP A 127 -1.12 17.04 -0.52
CA ASP A 127 -2.17 17.10 -1.56
C ASP A 127 -3.55 17.36 -0.94
N ARG A 128 -3.89 16.64 0.14
CA ARG A 128 -5.17 16.81 0.86
C ARG A 128 -5.33 18.24 1.36
N ILE A 129 -4.32 18.79 2.04
CA ILE A 129 -4.36 20.16 2.57
C ILE A 129 -4.53 21.17 1.44
N LYS A 130 -3.85 20.95 0.31
CA LYS A 130 -3.88 21.85 -0.85
C LYS A 130 -5.21 21.82 -1.60
N HIS A 131 -5.78 20.64 -1.83
CA HIS A 131 -6.93 20.46 -2.73
C HIS A 131 -8.26 20.24 -2.00
N LEU A 132 -8.22 19.79 -0.75
CA LEU A 132 -9.39 19.54 0.10
C LEU A 132 -9.25 20.24 1.47
N PRO A 133 -9.02 21.57 1.49
CA PRO A 133 -8.85 22.29 2.75
C PRO A 133 -10.12 22.18 3.61
N GLY A 134 -9.94 21.88 4.90
CA GLY A 134 -11.04 21.79 5.86
C GLY A 134 -11.77 20.44 5.90
N VAL A 135 -11.43 19.48 5.03
CA VAL A 135 -11.96 18.11 5.17
C VAL A 135 -11.49 17.51 6.50
N LYS A 136 -12.47 17.04 7.29
CA LYS A 136 -12.22 16.33 8.54
C LYS A 136 -11.82 14.89 8.24
N VAL A 137 -10.55 14.58 8.43
CA VAL A 137 -10.03 13.21 8.36
C VAL A 137 -10.43 12.40 9.60
N PRO A 138 -10.74 11.11 9.45
CA PRO A 138 -11.00 10.25 10.59
C PRO A 138 -9.72 10.05 11.40
N THR A 139 -9.83 10.00 12.74
CA THR A 139 -8.69 9.61 13.59
C THR A 139 -8.25 8.18 13.27
N TRP A 140 -9.22 7.30 13.05
CA TRP A 140 -8.98 5.91 12.66
C TRP A 140 -10.17 5.38 11.85
N ASN A 141 -9.89 4.83 10.66
CA ASN A 141 -10.85 4.20 9.78
C ASN A 141 -10.59 2.69 9.70
N TRP A 142 -11.37 1.90 10.43
CA TRP A 142 -11.26 0.44 10.47
C TRP A 142 -11.54 -0.24 9.12
N ASP A 143 -12.35 0.38 8.25
CA ASP A 143 -12.65 -0.20 6.95
C ASP A 143 -11.47 -0.09 5.98
N ALA A 144 -10.59 0.90 6.16
CA ALA A 144 -9.35 1.01 5.39
C ALA A 144 -8.38 -0.16 5.66
N MET A 145 -8.46 -0.79 6.85
CA MET A 145 -7.67 -1.99 7.16
C MET A 145 -8.13 -3.23 6.38
N LYS A 146 -9.41 -3.26 5.95
CA LYS A 146 -9.95 -4.30 5.07
C LYS A 146 -9.46 -4.11 3.63
N PHE A 147 -9.42 -2.86 3.17
CA PHE A 147 -8.95 -2.50 1.82
C PHE A 147 -7.48 -2.85 1.53
N GLY A 148 -6.63 -2.89 2.56
CA GLY A 148 -5.23 -3.32 2.43
C GLY A 148 -5.04 -4.85 2.46
N GLY A 149 -6.12 -5.64 2.53
CA GLY A 149 -6.07 -7.10 2.70
C GLY A 149 -5.57 -7.56 4.08
N PHE A 150 -5.46 -6.64 5.05
CA PHE A 150 -4.90 -6.92 6.38
C PHE A 150 -5.93 -7.62 7.29
N THR A 151 -7.17 -7.14 7.36
CA THR A 151 -8.17 -7.70 8.30
C THR A 151 -8.94 -8.90 7.79
N ASP A 152 -9.08 -9.10 6.48
CA ASP A 152 -9.81 -10.27 5.94
C ASP A 152 -9.12 -11.61 6.29
N LYS A 153 -7.82 -11.57 6.62
CA LYS A 153 -7.06 -12.75 7.06
C LYS A 153 -6.62 -12.71 8.52
N VAL A 154 -6.36 -11.55 9.13
CA VAL A 154 -6.08 -11.47 10.57
C VAL A 154 -7.32 -11.83 11.42
N ALA A 155 -8.54 -11.52 10.96
CA ALA A 155 -9.77 -11.99 11.61
C ALA A 155 -9.92 -13.53 11.57
N ASN A 156 -9.39 -14.18 10.52
CA ASN A 156 -9.37 -15.65 10.41
C ASN A 156 -8.22 -16.31 11.19
N VAL A 157 -7.12 -15.59 11.43
CA VAL A 157 -6.03 -16.07 12.29
C VAL A 157 -6.40 -15.94 13.77
N GLY A 158 -7.11 -14.87 14.15
CA GLY A 158 -7.66 -14.73 15.50
C GLY A 158 -8.60 -15.88 15.87
N SER A 159 -9.49 -16.27 14.96
CA SER A 159 -10.40 -17.41 15.16
C SER A 159 -9.73 -18.79 15.08
N ALA A 160 -8.60 -18.93 14.39
CA ALA A 160 -7.81 -20.17 14.34
C ALA A 160 -6.88 -20.36 15.54
N VAL A 161 -6.46 -19.27 16.20
CA VAL A 161 -5.62 -19.29 17.41
C VAL A 161 -6.45 -19.38 18.68
N THR A 162 -7.66 -18.80 18.70
CA THR A 162 -8.65 -19.09 19.75
C THR A 162 -9.46 -20.31 19.36
N GLY A 163 -8.91 -21.50 19.59
CA GLY A 163 -9.73 -22.70 19.71
C GLY A 163 -10.74 -22.52 20.84
N SER A 164 -11.90 -21.94 20.53
CA SER A 164 -13.07 -22.02 21.38
C SER A 164 -13.96 -23.10 20.79
N ARG A 165 -13.71 -24.33 21.23
CA ARG A 165 -14.79 -25.30 21.40
C ARG A 165 -15.86 -24.60 22.25
N TYR A 166 -17.04 -24.35 21.70
CA TYR A 166 -18.34 -24.67 22.27
C TYR A 166 -19.37 -24.63 21.15
#